data_AF-A0A833S7L5-F1
#
_entry.id   AF-A0A833S7L5-F1
#
_cell.length_a   1.000
_cell.length_b   1.000
_cell.length_c   1.000
_cell.angle_alpha   90.00
_cell.angle_beta   90.00
_cell.angle_gamma   90.00
#
_symmetry.space_group_name_H-M   'P 1'
#
loop_
_entity.id
_entity.type
_entity.pdbx_description
1 polymer ?
#
loop_
_entity_poly.entity_id
_entity_poly.type
_entity_poly.pdbx_seq_one_letter_code
_entity_poly.pdbx_strand_id
1 'polypeptide(L)'
;MTPYVQAGDIGIYKSFKDKLSPIIDSWKKSDAVLYTRGGNPKPPSVELVANWVNVAWRDVPADVVERSVAAAGFSPRFGDLHVARTNVYGELFRSKWKERIRENADDVSDSGGALSEDRFDKFTIWDSEESV
;
A
#
# COMPACT_ATOMS: atom_id res chain seq x y z
N MET A 1 -15.85 1.56 9.35
CA MET A 1 -14.55 2.18 9.02
C MET A 1 -14.62 2.55 7.55
N THR A 2 -14.36 3.81 7.24
CA THR A 2 -14.43 4.31 5.86
C THR A 2 -13.24 3.78 5.04
N PRO A 3 -13.43 3.43 3.76
CA PRO A 3 -12.37 2.94 2.87
C PRO A 3 -11.18 3.90 2.73
N TYR A 4 -11.36 5.18 3.11
CA TYR A 4 -10.32 6.22 3.14
C TYR A 4 -9.15 5.99 4.12
N VAL A 5 -9.13 4.89 4.87
CA VAL A 5 -8.03 4.52 5.79
C VAL A 5 -7.18 3.36 5.24
N GLN A 6 -7.50 2.83 4.06
CA GLN A 6 -6.76 1.71 3.48
C GLN A 6 -5.70 2.22 2.52
N ALA A 7 -4.42 2.17 2.92
CA ALA A 7 -3.27 2.55 2.08
C ALA A 7 -3.31 1.89 0.68
N GLY A 8 -3.85 0.68 0.62
CA GLY A 8 -4.18 -0.03 -0.62
C GLY A 8 -4.96 0.85 -1.61
N ASP A 9 -6.13 1.29 -1.18
CA ASP A 9 -7.06 2.07 -2.00
C ASP A 9 -6.61 3.52 -2.20
N ILE A 10 -5.82 4.07 -1.27
CA ILE A 10 -5.28 5.45 -1.38
C ILE A 10 -4.33 5.61 -2.56
N GLY A 11 -3.48 4.62 -2.84
CA GLY A 11 -2.50 4.78 -3.92
C GLY A 11 -1.80 3.52 -4.39
N ILE A 12 -1.60 2.54 -3.50
CA ILE A 12 -0.85 1.31 -3.82
C ILE A 12 -1.52 0.54 -4.95
N TYR A 13 -2.84 0.33 -4.91
CA TYR A 13 -3.54 -0.45 -5.93
C TYR A 13 -3.59 0.24 -7.29
N LYS A 14 -3.64 1.58 -7.34
CA LYS A 14 -3.54 2.31 -8.61
C LYS A 14 -2.17 2.07 -9.24
N SER A 15 -1.09 2.36 -8.51
CA SER A 15 0.26 2.15 -9.01
C SER A 15 0.52 0.70 -9.41
N PHE A 16 0.05 -0.26 -8.62
CA PHE A 16 0.17 -1.68 -8.95
C PHE A 16 -0.57 -2.05 -10.24
N LYS A 17 -1.83 -1.61 -10.40
CA LYS A 17 -2.62 -1.86 -11.61
C LYS A 17 -1.98 -1.22 -12.84
N ASP A 18 -1.42 -0.02 -12.71
CA ASP A 18 -0.71 0.66 -13.81
C ASP A 18 0.53 -0.13 -14.28
N LYS A 19 1.20 -0.88 -13.39
CA LYS A 19 2.31 -1.78 -13.75
C LYS A 19 1.82 -3.13 -14.28
N LEU A 20 0.70 -3.65 -13.77
CA LEU A 20 0.17 -4.94 -14.16
C LEU A 20 -0.51 -4.92 -15.53
N SER A 21 -1.26 -3.86 -15.86
CA SER A 21 -2.04 -3.75 -17.10
C SER A 21 -1.17 -3.93 -18.37
N PRO A 22 -0.01 -3.28 -18.53
CA PRO A 22 0.85 -3.50 -19.69
C PRO A 22 1.34 -4.94 -19.85
N ILE A 23 1.60 -5.65 -18.75
CA ILE A 23 2.04 -7.06 -18.76
C ILE A 23 0.92 -7.94 -19.33
N ILE A 24 -0.30 -7.74 -18.84
CA ILE A 24 -1.49 -8.47 -19.30
C ILE A 24 -1.77 -8.15 -20.77
N ASP A 25 -1.70 -6.88 -21.16
CA ASP A 25 -1.96 -6.47 -22.54
C ASP A 25 -0.91 -6.98 -23.52
N SER A 26 0.35 -7.05 -23.11
CA SER A 26 1.41 -7.69 -23.89
C SER A 26 1.14 -9.18 -24.08
N TRP A 27 0.71 -9.88 -23.02
CA TRP A 27 0.35 -11.29 -23.13
C TRP A 27 -0.84 -11.49 -24.08
N LYS A 28 -1.91 -10.70 -23.96
CA LYS A 28 -3.10 -10.76 -24.83
C LYS A 28 -2.78 -10.58 -26.32
N LYS A 29 -1.73 -9.81 -26.64
CA LYS A 29 -1.28 -9.53 -28.01
C LYS A 29 -0.22 -10.52 -28.52
N SER A 30 0.20 -11.46 -27.69
CA SER A 30 1.24 -12.44 -28.03
C SER A 30 0.67 -13.76 -28.53
N ASP A 31 1.50 -14.55 -29.19
CA ASP A 31 1.16 -15.93 -29.61
C ASP A 31 1.08 -16.92 -28.43
N ALA A 32 1.36 -16.47 -27.19
CA ALA A 32 1.24 -17.28 -25.99
C ALA A 32 -0.21 -17.48 -25.52
N VAL A 33 -1.18 -16.77 -26.11
CA VAL A 33 -2.60 -16.95 -25.81
C VAL A 33 -3.10 -18.22 -26.48
N LEU A 34 -3.52 -19.18 -25.65
CA LEU A 34 -4.21 -20.36 -26.15
C LEU A 34 -5.70 -20.06 -26.32
N TYR A 35 -6.31 -20.60 -27.37
CA TYR A 35 -7.73 -20.39 -27.65
C TYR A 35 -8.54 -21.67 -27.43
N THR A 36 -9.78 -21.49 -26.99
CA THR A 36 -10.79 -22.56 -26.96
C THR A 36 -11.24 -22.88 -28.39
N ARG A 37 -11.92 -24.01 -28.58
CA ARG A 37 -12.52 -24.37 -29.88
C ARG A 37 -13.47 -23.29 -30.43
N GLY A 38 -14.11 -22.53 -29.53
CA GLY A 38 -14.99 -21.42 -29.89
C GLY A 38 -14.29 -20.09 -30.16
N GLY A 39 -12.95 -20.05 -30.19
CA GLY A 39 -12.18 -18.84 -30.48
C GLY A 39 -12.02 -17.87 -29.30
N ASN A 40 -12.49 -18.22 -28.10
CA ASN A 40 -12.27 -17.41 -26.90
C ASN A 40 -10.87 -17.68 -26.30
N PRO A 41 -10.14 -16.65 -25.83
CA PRO A 41 -8.91 -16.84 -25.07
C PRO A 41 -9.13 -17.76 -23.86
N LYS A 42 -8.22 -18.71 -23.66
CA LYS A 42 -8.16 -19.51 -22.44
C LYS A 42 -7.56 -18.66 -21.31
N PRO A 43 -7.96 -18.91 -20.06
CA PRO A 43 -7.32 -18.27 -18.92
C PRO A 43 -5.83 -18.63 -18.88
N PRO A 44 -4.94 -17.69 -18.52
CA PRO A 44 -3.53 -17.98 -18.28
C PRO A 44 -3.39 -18.95 -17.09
N SER A 45 -2.25 -19.65 -17.01
CA SER A 45 -1.95 -20.50 -15.87
C SER A 45 -1.78 -19.67 -14.59
N VAL A 46 -2.05 -20.28 -13.44
CA VAL A 46 -1.85 -19.62 -12.13
C VAL A 46 -0.40 -19.18 -11.95
N GLU A 47 0.56 -20.00 -12.39
CA GLU A 47 1.99 -19.67 -12.33
C GLU A 47 2.34 -18.42 -13.14
N LEU A 48 1.75 -18.27 -14.33
CA LEU A 48 1.96 -17.11 -15.18
C LEU A 48 1.38 -15.84 -14.54
N VAL A 49 0.17 -15.92 -13.98
CA VAL A 49 -0.46 -14.82 -13.24
C VAL A 49 0.36 -14.43 -12.01
N ALA A 50 0.84 -15.41 -11.23
CA ALA A 50 1.67 -15.16 -10.06
C ALA A 50 2.99 -14.44 -10.43
N ASN A 51 3.60 -14.82 -11.56
CA ASN A 51 4.77 -14.13 -12.08
C ASN A 51 4.47 -12.68 -12.47
N TRP A 52 3.33 -12.41 -13.14
CA TRP A 52 2.92 -11.04 -13.46
C TRP A 52 2.72 -10.17 -12.22
N VAL A 53 2.06 -10.72 -11.20
CA VAL A 53 1.86 -10.04 -9.92
C VAL A 53 3.20 -9.72 -9.25
N ASN A 54 4.14 -10.68 -9.24
CA ASN A 54 5.47 -10.47 -8.67
C ASN A 54 6.24 -9.36 -9.39
N VAL A 55 6.29 -9.41 -10.72
CA VAL A 55 6.96 -8.38 -11.54
C VAL A 55 6.33 -7.01 -11.34
N ALA A 56 5.00 -6.92 -11.44
CA ALA A 56 4.29 -5.65 -11.25
C ALA A 56 4.48 -5.09 -9.84
N TRP A 57 4.48 -5.93 -8.81
CA TRP A 57 4.67 -5.50 -7.42
C TRP A 57 6.07 -4.97 -7.15
N ARG A 58 7.12 -5.65 -7.68
CA ARG A 58 8.51 -5.20 -7.55
C ARG A 58 8.73 -3.81 -8.18
N ASP A 59 7.97 -3.51 -9.23
CA ASP A 59 8.09 -2.25 -9.96
C ASP A 59 7.19 -1.13 -9.37
N VAL A 60 6.44 -1.40 -8.30
CA VAL A 60 5.74 -0.37 -7.53
C VAL A 60 6.78 0.46 -6.76
N PRO A 61 6.82 1.80 -6.93
CA PRO A 61 7.78 2.63 -6.23
C PRO A 61 7.56 2.61 -4.70
N ALA A 62 8.64 2.45 -3.94
CA ALA A 62 8.58 2.42 -2.48
C ALA A 62 7.99 3.70 -1.89
N ASP A 63 8.24 4.85 -2.51
CA ASP A 63 7.70 6.15 -2.08
C ASP A 63 6.16 6.23 -2.22
N VAL A 64 5.56 5.49 -3.16
CA VAL A 64 4.10 5.41 -3.28
C VAL A 64 3.52 4.63 -2.10
N VAL A 65 4.20 3.54 -1.71
CA VAL A 65 3.80 2.73 -0.55
C VAL A 65 3.92 3.56 0.73
N GLU A 66 5.06 4.19 0.95
CA GLU A 66 5.30 5.03 2.13
C GLU A 66 4.27 6.17 2.24
N ARG A 67 4.04 6.90 1.14
CA ARG A 67 3.06 7.99 1.14
C ARG A 67 1.63 7.50 1.35
N SER A 68 1.26 6.35 0.79
CA SER A 68 -0.08 5.79 0.98
C SER A 68 -0.31 5.30 2.42
N VAL A 69 0.71 4.70 3.03
CA VAL A 69 0.68 4.29 4.44
C VAL A 69 0.58 5.51 5.36
N ALA A 70 1.36 6.56 5.07
CA ALA A 70 1.28 7.82 5.81
C ALA A 70 -0.11 8.48 5.70
N ALA A 71 -0.65 8.54 4.48
CA ALA A 71 -1.99 9.09 4.23
C ALA A 71 -3.11 8.28 4.91
N ALA A 72 -2.92 6.97 5.10
CA ALA A 72 -3.80 6.12 5.91
C ALA A 72 -3.71 6.39 7.41
N GLY A 73 -2.90 7.37 7.85
CA GLY A 73 -2.79 7.77 9.25
C GLY A 73 -1.76 6.97 10.05
N PHE A 74 -0.89 6.22 9.38
CA PHE A 74 0.23 5.54 10.01
C PHE A 74 1.46 6.46 10.00
N SER A 75 2.22 6.46 11.09
CA SER A 75 3.46 7.23 11.18
C SER A 75 4.50 6.42 11.95
N PRO A 76 5.80 6.54 11.61
CA PRO A 76 6.88 6.04 12.45
C PRO A 76 6.89 6.70 13.83
N ARG A 77 6.37 7.93 13.93
CA ARG A 77 6.26 8.67 15.19
C ARG A 77 4.91 8.39 15.82
N PHE A 78 4.97 7.88 17.04
CA PHE A 78 3.79 7.52 17.81
C PHE A 78 2.77 8.67 17.98
N GLY A 79 3.23 9.90 18.21
CA GLY A 79 2.35 11.07 18.37
C GLY A 79 1.56 11.44 17.11
N ASP A 80 2.07 11.03 15.95
CA ASP A 80 1.50 11.35 14.65
C ASP A 80 0.58 10.24 14.13
N LEU A 81 0.53 9.09 14.80
CA LEU A 81 -0.44 8.04 14.51
C LEU A 81 -1.85 8.57 14.70
N HIS A 82 -2.69 8.44 13.67
CA HIS A 82 -4.06 8.93 13.71
C HIS A 82 -4.84 8.31 14.87
N VAL A 83 -4.68 7.00 15.11
CA VAL A 83 -5.30 6.29 16.24
C VAL A 83 -4.89 6.86 17.60
N ALA A 84 -3.63 7.28 17.74
CA ALA A 84 -3.12 7.86 18.99
C ALA A 84 -3.72 9.23 19.28
N ARG A 85 -4.27 9.91 18.27
CA ARG A 85 -4.93 11.22 18.40
C ARG A 85 -6.45 11.11 18.64
N THR A 86 -7.03 9.92 18.46
CA THR A 86 -8.47 9.71 18.69
C THR A 86 -8.82 9.89 20.17
N ASN A 87 -10.00 10.45 20.45
CA ASN A 87 -10.52 10.54 21.81
C ASN A 87 -11.07 9.20 22.33
N VAL A 88 -11.60 8.35 21.43
CA VAL A 88 -12.20 7.05 21.78
C VAL A 88 -11.14 6.01 22.15
N TYR A 89 -10.10 5.87 21.32
CA TYR A 89 -9.10 4.81 21.49
C TYR A 89 -7.73 5.35 21.86
N GLY A 90 -7.46 6.64 21.69
CA GLY A 90 -6.13 7.20 21.82
C GLY A 90 -5.56 7.04 23.22
N GLU A 91 -6.31 7.25 24.30
CA GLU A 91 -5.76 7.09 25.65
C GLU A 91 -5.38 5.64 25.97
N LEU A 92 -6.26 4.69 25.68
CA LEU A 92 -6.01 3.26 25.85
C LEU A 92 -4.86 2.78 24.96
N PHE A 93 -4.88 3.16 23.69
CA PHE A 93 -3.81 2.87 22.73
C PHE A 93 -2.48 3.44 23.22
N ARG A 94 -2.47 4.70 23.68
CA ARG A 94 -1.26 5.34 24.17
C ARG A 94 -0.70 4.66 25.41
N SER A 95 -1.56 4.23 26.33
CA SER A 95 -1.16 3.49 27.53
C SER A 95 -0.53 2.15 27.16
N LYS A 96 -1.20 1.36 26.32
CA LYS A 96 -0.73 0.04 25.88
C LYS A 96 0.52 0.09 25.02
N TRP A 97 0.66 1.12 24.19
CA TRP A 97 1.88 1.32 23.40
C TRP A 97 3.09 1.61 24.29
N LYS A 98 2.94 2.45 25.32
CA LYS A 98 4.01 2.75 26.29
C LYS A 98 4.40 1.51 27.10
N GLU A 99 3.44 0.69 27.49
CA GLU A 99 3.67 -0.60 28.17
C GLU A 99 4.56 -1.51 27.30
N ARG A 100 4.18 -1.71 26.03
CA ARG A 100 4.96 -2.50 25.06
C ARG A 100 6.40 -1.97 24.87
N ILE A 101 6.58 -0.65 24.75
CA ILE A 101 7.93 -0.09 24.56
C ILE A 101 8.81 -0.33 25.80
N ARG A 102 8.24 -0.29 27.02
CA ARG A 102 9.00 -0.63 28.24
C ARG A 102 9.36 -2.11 28.26
N GLU A 103 8.40 -2.99 27.96
CA GLU A 103 8.63 -4.44 27.86
C GLU A 103 9.71 -4.78 26.82
N ASN A 104 9.74 -4.09 25.69
CA ASN A 104 10.76 -4.28 24.65
C ASN A 104 12.12 -3.63 24.97
N ALA A 105 12.13 -2.54 25.75
CA ALA A 105 13.37 -1.86 26.16
C ALA A 105 14.13 -2.62 27.25
N ASP A 106 13.42 -3.45 28.01
CA ASP A 106 14.03 -4.36 28.98
C ASP A 106 14.68 -5.59 28.29
N ASP A 107 14.58 -5.73 26.95
CA ASP A 107 15.03 -6.93 26.20
C ASP A 107 16.05 -6.67 25.06
N VAL A 108 16.37 -5.43 24.64
CA VAL A 108 17.38 -5.20 23.56
C VAL A 108 18.26 -3.97 23.74
N SER A 109 19.57 -4.24 23.81
CA SER A 109 20.71 -3.34 23.58
C SER A 109 20.77 -2.82 22.13
N ASP A 110 20.93 -1.49 21.98
CA ASP A 110 21.62 -0.77 20.90
C ASP A 110 21.14 -0.92 19.43
N SER A 111 20.53 0.14 18.87
CA SER A 111 20.97 0.81 17.63
C SER A 111 19.89 1.77 17.10
N GLY A 112 20.22 3.06 17.09
CA GLY A 112 19.36 4.15 16.61
C GLY A 112 19.37 4.32 15.08
N GLY A 113 18.32 4.97 14.56
CA GLY A 113 18.25 5.44 13.18
C GLY A 113 17.16 6.49 13.01
N ALA A 114 17.55 7.77 12.98
CA ALA A 114 16.67 8.91 12.73
C ALA A 114 16.38 9.02 11.22
N LEU A 115 15.10 9.04 10.84
CA LEU A 115 14.65 9.29 9.45
C LEU A 115 14.18 10.74 9.31
N SER A 116 14.76 11.42 8.32
CA SER A 116 14.68 12.85 7.99
C SER A 116 13.26 13.37 7.69
N GLU A 117 12.97 14.60 8.14
CA GLU A 117 11.65 15.26 8.22
C GLU A 117 11.10 15.90 6.93
N ASP A 118 11.86 15.95 5.83
CA ASP A 118 11.56 16.89 4.73
C ASP A 118 10.69 16.36 3.55
N ARG A 119 9.94 15.27 3.70
CA ARG A 119 9.25 14.64 2.54
C ARG A 119 7.72 14.69 2.51
N PHE A 120 7.09 15.40 3.44
CA PHE A 120 5.62 15.43 3.55
C PHE A 120 5.02 16.79 3.20
N ASP A 121 5.19 17.22 1.95
CA ASP A 121 4.37 18.31 1.41
C ASP A 121 3.06 17.79 0.80
N LYS A 122 1.97 18.24 1.43
CA LYS A 122 0.57 18.41 1.00
C LYS A 122 0.15 17.68 -0.29
N PHE A 123 -0.42 16.48 -0.13
CA PHE A 123 -1.19 15.80 -1.18
C PHE A 123 -2.62 16.34 -1.21
N THR A 124 -3.05 16.91 -2.34
CA THR A 124 -4.46 17.25 -2.60
C THR A 124 -5.16 16.02 -3.16
N ILE A 125 -6.18 15.55 -2.43
CA ILE A 125 -7.12 14.55 -2.91
C ILE A 125 -7.83 15.18 -4.11
N TRP A 126 -7.62 14.62 -5.30
CA TRP A 126 -8.37 15.02 -6.49
C TRP A 126 -9.82 14.58 -6.33
N ASP A 127 -10.74 15.53 -6.18
CA ASP A 127 -12.17 15.30 -6.36
C ASP A 127 -12.43 15.10 -7.86
N SER A 128 -12.88 13.90 -8.23
CA SER A 128 -13.46 13.69 -9.56
C SER A 128 -14.85 14.32 -9.58
N GLU A 129 -14.98 15.47 -10.22
CA GLU A 129 -16.27 16.02 -10.63
C GLU A 129 -16.92 15.06 -11.64
N GLU A 130 -18.04 14.47 -11.25
CA GLU A 130 -18.95 13.78 -12.16
C GLU A 130 -19.89 14.84 -12.74
N SER A 131 -19.54 15.38 -13.91
CA SER A 131 -20.42 16.22 -14.70
C SER A 131 -21.52 15.37 -15.32
N VAL A 132 -22.77 15.60 -14.89
CA VAL A 132 -24.02 15.07 -15.46
C VAL A 132 -24.27 15.64 -16.86
#